data_AF-A0A7U9SKS8-F1
#
_entry.id   AF-A0A7U9SKS8-F1
#
_cell.length_a   1.000
_cell.length_b   1.000
_cell.length_c   1.000
_cell.angle_alpha   90.00
_cell.angle_beta   90.00
_cell.angle_gamma   90.00
#
_symmetry.space_group_name_H-M   'P 1'
#
loop_
_entity.id
_entity.type
_entity.pdbx_description
1 polymer ?
#
loop_
_entity_poly.entity_id
_entity_poly.type
_entity_poly.pdbx_seq_one_letter_code
_entity_poly.pdbx_strand_id
1 'polypeptide(L)'
;MQFGYFYGKQSSQYTFYRIPKQLFAERQFDALSIGAKLLYGMMIDRMELSQKNGWIDKQGRAYIVPTDKRILMLLKRENYLFVLQEM
;
A
#
# COMPACT_ATOMS: atom_id res chain seq x y z
N MET A 1 42.85 1.40 -14.67
CA MET A 1 41.89 1.84 -13.64
C MET A 1 40.69 0.91 -13.70
N GLN A 2 40.44 0.19 -12.62
CA GLN A 2 39.42 -0.88 -12.56
C GLN A 2 38.07 -0.23 -12.28
N PHE A 3 37.10 -0.38 -13.19
CA PHE A 3 35.73 0.06 -12.95
C PHE A 3 35.09 -0.88 -11.92
N GLY A 4 34.93 -0.41 -10.68
CA GLY A 4 34.29 -1.18 -9.62
C GLY A 4 32.82 -1.42 -9.95
N TYR A 5 32.45 -2.68 -10.18
CA TYR A 5 31.06 -3.08 -10.33
C TYR A 5 30.34 -3.01 -8.97
N PHE A 6 29.11 -2.51 -8.98
CA PHE A 6 28.24 -2.44 -7.80
C PHE A 6 27.73 -3.84 -7.43
N TYR A 7 28.28 -4.43 -6.37
CA TYR A 7 27.78 -5.67 -5.78
C TYR A 7 26.58 -5.38 -4.86
N GLY A 8 25.55 -6.21 -5.01
CA GLY A 8 24.20 -6.02 -4.46
C GLY A 8 24.11 -5.57 -3.00
N LYS A 9 23.58 -4.34 -2.81
CA LYS A 9 22.71 -3.91 -1.69
C LYS A 9 22.18 -2.47 -1.82
N GLN A 10 22.27 -1.85 -3.00
CA GLN A 10 21.73 -0.49 -3.24
C GLN A 10 20.34 -0.47 -3.91
N SER A 11 19.84 -1.59 -4.45
CA SER A 11 18.49 -1.64 -5.03
C SER A 11 17.37 -1.78 -3.99
N SER A 12 17.68 -2.28 -2.79
CA SER A 12 16.72 -2.43 -1.69
C SER A 12 16.57 -1.18 -0.82
N GLN A 13 17.39 -0.14 -1.02
CA GLN A 13 17.27 1.11 -0.26
C GLN A 13 16.06 1.96 -0.67
N TYR A 14 15.37 1.57 -1.73
CA TYR A 14 14.30 2.35 -2.35
C TYR A 14 13.10 1.46 -2.70
N THR A 15 12.49 0.83 -1.69
CA THR A 15 11.14 0.27 -1.86
C THR A 15 10.14 1.41 -1.78
N PHE A 16 9.49 1.73 -2.89
CA PHE A 16 8.49 2.78 -2.97
C PHE A 16 7.08 2.19 -3.01
N TYR A 17 6.13 2.87 -2.37
CA TYR A 17 4.72 2.60 -2.62
C TYR A 17 4.27 3.30 -3.89
N ARG A 18 3.68 2.52 -4.81
CA ARG A 18 3.01 3.06 -5.99
C ARG A 18 1.61 3.49 -5.60
N ILE A 19 1.31 4.77 -5.74
CA ILE A 19 -0.03 5.31 -5.50
C ILE A 19 -0.60 5.77 -6.83
N PRO A 20 -1.80 5.31 -7.23
CA PRO A 20 -2.41 5.74 -8.48
C PRO A 20 -2.64 7.25 -8.50
N LYS A 21 -2.11 7.92 -9.54
CA LYS A 21 -2.25 9.38 -9.73
C LYS A 21 -3.71 9.82 -9.79
N GLN A 22 -4.60 8.94 -10.25
CA GLN A 22 -6.04 9.15 -10.33
C GLN A 22 -6.63 9.57 -8.98
N LEU A 23 -6.12 9.01 -7.87
CA LEU A 23 -6.55 9.38 -6.52
C LEU A 23 -6.26 10.84 -6.17
N PHE A 24 -5.36 11.50 -6.89
CA PHE A 24 -5.02 12.91 -6.70
C PHE A 24 -5.51 13.82 -7.84
N ALA A 25 -5.94 13.23 -8.96
CA ALA A 25 -6.32 13.97 -10.17
C ALA A 25 -7.84 14.04 -10.37
N GLU A 26 -8.58 13.03 -9.91
CA GLU A 26 -10.01 12.93 -10.18
C GLU A 26 -10.84 13.36 -8.97
N ARG A 27 -11.80 14.27 -9.21
CA ARG A 27 -12.65 14.86 -8.16
C ARG A 27 -13.43 13.85 -7.32
N GLN A 28 -13.72 12.68 -7.89
CA GLN A 28 -14.41 11.60 -7.17
C GLN A 28 -13.61 11.08 -5.96
N PHE A 29 -12.31 11.36 -5.88
CA PHE A 29 -11.44 10.97 -4.78
C PHE A 29 -11.03 12.14 -3.87
N ASP A 30 -11.61 13.33 -4.05
CA ASP A 30 -11.28 14.50 -3.23
C ASP A 30 -11.70 14.34 -1.77
N ALA A 31 -12.79 13.61 -1.53
CA ALA A 31 -13.28 13.28 -0.19
C ALA A 31 -12.37 12.29 0.56
N LEU A 32 -11.46 11.59 -0.14
CA LEU A 32 -10.56 10.64 0.50
C LEU A 32 -9.42 11.39 1.20
N SER A 33 -9.16 11.02 2.45
CA SER A 33 -7.99 11.49 3.16
C SER A 33 -6.70 11.06 2.44
N ILE A 34 -5.63 11.82 2.63
CA ILE A 34 -4.29 11.42 2.13
C ILE A 34 -3.89 10.05 2.69
N GLY A 35 -4.27 9.75 3.94
CA GLY A 35 -4.00 8.46 4.57
C GLY A 35 -4.77 7.31 3.91
N ALA A 36 -6.02 7.51 3.50
CA ALA A 36 -6.78 6.54 2.71
C ALA A 36 -6.15 6.29 1.33
N LYS A 37 -5.69 7.36 0.65
CA LYS A 37 -4.98 7.24 -0.64
C LYS A 37 -3.66 6.48 -0.51
N LEU A 38 -2.91 6.74 0.56
CA LEU A 38 -1.68 6.03 0.89
C LEU A 38 -1.96 4.55 1.21
N LEU A 39 -2.96 4.29 2.05
CA LEU A 39 -3.37 2.95 2.42
C LEU A 39 -3.73 2.11 1.19
N TYR A 40 -4.45 2.69 0.25
CA TYR A 40 -4.77 2.03 -1.02
C TYR A 40 -3.51 1.64 -1.82
N GLY A 41 -2.53 2.54 -1.93
CA GLY A 41 -1.25 2.23 -2.58
C GLY A 41 -0.48 1.08 -1.89
N MET A 42 -0.52 1.03 -0.55
CA MET A 42 0.07 -0.07 0.21
C MET A 42 -0.68 -1.40 0.01
N MET A 43 -2.01 -1.35 -0.13
CA MET A 43 -2.83 -2.53 -0.37
C MET A 43 -2.57 -3.12 -1.77
N ILE A 44 -2.41 -2.29 -2.81
CA ILE A 44 -2.05 -2.76 -4.16
C ILE A 44 -0.75 -3.57 -4.15
N ASP A 45 0.28 -3.04 -3.49
CA ASP A 45 1.58 -3.71 -3.38
C ASP A 45 1.45 -5.10 -2.70
N ARG A 46 0.57 -5.21 -1.72
CA ARG A 46 0.24 -6.50 -1.08
C ARG A 46 -0.63 -7.41 -1.89
N MET A 47 -1.53 -6.87 -2.70
CA MET A 47 -2.31 -7.67 -3.63
C MET A 47 -1.39 -8.33 -4.67
N GLU A 48 -0.37 -7.63 -5.15
CA GLU A 48 0.62 -8.20 -6.07
C GLU A 48 1.39 -9.36 -5.41
N LEU A 49 1.79 -9.20 -4.15
CA LEU A 49 2.43 -10.27 -3.38
C LEU A 49 1.47 -11.46 -3.13
N SER A 50 0.20 -11.18 -2.84
CA SER A 50 -0.86 -12.17 -2.65
C SER A 50 -1.05 -13.03 -3.90
N GLN A 51 -1.09 -12.41 -5.08
CA GLN A 51 -1.19 -13.13 -6.35
C GLN A 51 0.03 -14.01 -6.60
N LYS A 52 1.25 -13.49 -6.36
CA LYS A 52 2.49 -14.27 -6.48
C LYS A 52 2.53 -15.48 -5.54
N ASN A 53 1.92 -15.36 -4.37
CA ASN A 53 1.85 -16.43 -3.37
C ASN A 53 0.64 -17.36 -3.55
N GLY A 54 -0.19 -17.17 -4.58
CA GLY A 54 -1.37 -18.01 -4.83
C GLY A 54 -2.51 -17.81 -3.82
N TRP A 55 -2.53 -16.70 -3.09
CA TRP A 55 -3.59 -16.34 -2.15
C TRP A 55 -4.78 -15.75 -2.93
N ILE A 56 -5.52 -16.66 -3.55
CA ILE A 56 -6.63 -16.40 -4.45
C ILE A 56 -7.83 -17.21 -3.97
N ASP A 57 -9.00 -16.60 -3.92
CA ASP A 57 -10.22 -17.29 -3.54
C ASP A 57 -10.77 -18.18 -4.67
N LYS A 58 -11.86 -18.90 -4.38
CA LYS A 58 -12.52 -19.79 -5.36
C LYS A 58 -13.07 -19.06 -6.60
N GLN A 59 -13.12 -17.74 -6.59
CA GLN A 59 -13.61 -16.89 -7.68
C GLN A 59 -12.46 -16.22 -8.44
N GLY A 60 -11.20 -16.56 -8.14
CA GLY A 60 -10.05 -15.96 -8.80
C GLY A 60 -9.65 -14.59 -8.23
N ARG A 61 -10.20 -14.18 -7.08
CA ARG A 61 -9.91 -12.87 -6.47
C ARG A 61 -8.79 -12.99 -5.45
N ALA A 62 -7.77 -12.17 -5.59
CA ALA A 62 -6.69 -12.10 -4.59
C ALA A 62 -7.21 -11.42 -3.31
N TYR A 63 -6.98 -12.05 -2.15
CA TYR A 63 -7.36 -11.49 -0.86
C TYR A 63 -6.12 -11.15 -0.03
N ILE A 64 -6.13 -9.98 0.60
CA ILE A 64 -5.01 -9.53 1.41
C ILE A 64 -5.23 -10.00 2.85
N VAL A 65 -4.32 -10.82 3.38
CA VAL A 65 -4.26 -11.08 4.83
C VAL A 65 -3.42 -9.96 5.47
N PRO A 66 -4.01 -9.08 6.30
CA PRO A 66 -3.28 -7.95 6.90
C PRO A 66 -2.40 -8.44 8.05
N THR A 67 -1.29 -9.10 7.74
CA THR A 67 -0.28 -9.49 8.72
C THR A 67 0.71 -8.36 9.02
N ASP A 68 0.76 -7.33 8.17
CA ASP A 68 1.66 -6.20 8.37
C ASP A 68 1.09 -5.18 9.34
N LYS A 69 1.80 -5.00 10.45
CA LYS A 69 1.47 -4.04 11.50
C LYS A 69 1.28 -2.62 10.96
N ARG A 70 1.98 -2.21 9.90
CA ARG A 70 1.85 -0.87 9.30
C ARG A 70 0.48 -0.66 8.65
N ILE A 71 -0.01 -1.66 7.90
CA ILE A 71 -1.35 -1.61 7.27
C ILE A 71 -2.42 -1.58 8.36
N LEU A 72 -2.27 -2.41 9.41
CA LEU A 72 -3.18 -2.43 10.54
C LEU A 72 -3.17 -1.11 11.32
N MET A 73 -2.01 -0.49 11.53
CA MET A 73 -1.88 0.81 12.19
C MET A 73 -2.54 1.93 11.40
N LEU A 74 -2.37 1.96 10.07
CA LEU A 74 -3.00 2.96 9.22
C LEU A 74 -4.53 2.79 9.18
N LEU A 75 -5.01 1.55 9.03
CA LEU A 75 -6.44 1.24 9.12
C LEU A 75 -7.05 1.72 10.44
N LYS A 76 -6.35 1.45 11.56
CA LYS A 76 -6.77 1.92 12.87
C LYS A 76 -6.80 3.45 12.93
N ARG A 77 -5.76 4.13 12.44
CA ARG A 77 -5.64 5.60 12.50
C ARG A 77 -6.72 6.32 11.69
N GLU A 78 -7.04 5.83 10.50
CA GLU A 78 -8.13 6.39 9.69
C GLU A 78 -9.49 6.21 10.38
N ASN A 79 -9.72 5.07 11.05
CA ASN A 79 -10.94 4.86 11.83
C ASN A 79 -10.99 5.69 13.13
N TYR A 80 -9.86 5.97 13.78
CA TYR A 80 -9.84 6.80 15.00
C TYR A 80 -10.14 8.27 14.75
N LEU A 81 -9.80 8.82 13.57
CA LEU A 81 -10.20 10.18 13.20
C LEU A 81 -11.72 10.30 13.02
N PHE A 82 -12.38 9.23 12.57
CA PHE A 82 -13.84 9.18 12.47
C PHE A 82 -14.52 9.13 13.85
N VAL A 83 -13.93 8.40 14.81
CA VAL A 83 -14.48 8.31 16.18
C VAL A 83 -14.33 9.62 16.96
N LEU A 84 -13.27 10.40 16.72
CA LEU A 84 -13.04 11.68 17.42
C LEU A 84 -13.83 12.86 16.84
N GLN A 85 -14.51 12.69 15.70
CA GLN A 85 -15.46 13.69 15.18
C GLN A 85 -16.89 13.46 15.65
N GLU A 86 -17.17 12.38 16.39
CA GLU A 86 -18.47 12.07 16.98
C GLU A 86 -18.47 12.10 18.53
N MET A 87 -17.51 12.79 19.14
CA MET A 87 -17.46 13.06 20.59
C MET A 87 -17.57 14.54 20.90
#